data_AF-A0A368HCR5-F1
#
_entry.id   AF-A0A368HCR5-F1
#
_cell.length_a   1.000
_cell.length_b   1.000
_cell.length_c   1.000
_cell.angle_alpha   90.00
_cell.angle_beta   90.00
_cell.angle_gamma   90.00
#
_symmetry.space_group_name_H-M   'P 1'
#
loop_
_entity.id
_entity.type
_entity.pdbx_description
1 polymer ?
#
loop_
_entity_poly.entity_id
_entity_poly.type
_entity_poly.pdbx_seq_one_letter_code
_entity_poly.pdbx_strand_id
1 'polypeptide(L)'
;MLCSFLVAFAVVSFPTALLQAAGKPPGKCLGPVGITVERRNDLVTKINKRRTLMVKGLQRHGFRRSGALNVGENVLQMVSC
;
A
#
# COMPACT_ATOMS: atom_id res chain seq x y z
N MET A 1 -39.37 -5.60 28.82
CA MET A 1 -38.11 -5.05 29.38
C MET A 1 -36.89 -5.16 28.45
N LEU A 2 -37.03 -5.51 27.16
CA LEU A 2 -35.91 -5.44 26.20
C LEU A 2 -35.81 -4.07 25.47
N CYS A 3 -36.93 -3.38 25.23
CA CYS A 3 -36.92 -2.11 24.49
C CYS A 3 -36.20 -0.97 25.21
N SER A 4 -36.19 -0.96 26.54
CA SER A 4 -35.55 0.10 27.33
C SER A 4 -34.02 0.07 27.22
N PHE A 5 -33.43 -1.11 27.00
CA PHE A 5 -31.97 -1.25 26.87
C PHE A 5 -31.46 -0.79 25.49
N LEU A 6 -32.25 -0.97 24.42
CA LEU A 6 -31.87 -0.54 23.07
C LEU A 6 -31.71 0.98 22.96
N VAL A 7 -32.54 1.75 23.67
CA VAL A 7 -32.45 3.22 23.69
C VAL A 7 -31.17 3.69 24.40
N ALA A 8 -30.73 3.01 25.45
CA ALA A 8 -29.51 3.36 26.16
C ALA A 8 -28.25 3.20 25.30
N PHE A 9 -28.16 2.16 24.45
CA PHE A 9 -27.02 1.96 23.56
C PHE A 9 -26.95 2.98 22.40
N ALA A 10 -28.10 3.49 21.96
CA ALA A 10 -28.16 4.51 20.91
C ALA A 10 -27.63 5.87 21.39
N VAL A 11 -27.92 6.27 22.63
CA VAL A 11 -27.49 7.56 23.20
C VAL A 11 -25.99 7.55 23.52
N VAL A 12 -25.42 6.41 23.91
CA VAL A 12 -23.99 6.29 24.26
C VAL A 12 -23.07 6.20 23.03
N SER A 13 -23.60 5.94 21.83
CA SER A 13 -22.81 5.91 20.58
C SER A 13 -22.61 7.28 19.92
N PHE A 14 -23.27 8.34 20.40
CA PHE A 14 -23.14 9.68 19.81
C PHE A 14 -21.83 10.45 20.10
N PRO A 15 -21.10 10.29 21.22
CA PRO A 15 -19.95 11.15 21.50
C PRO A 15 -18.68 10.72 20.75
N THR A 16 -18.57 9.46 20.31
CA THR A 16 -17.39 8.97 19.58
C THR A 16 -17.39 9.36 18.11
N ALA A 17 -18.57 9.52 17.49
CA ALA A 17 -18.69 10.02 16.12
C ALA A 17 -18.36 11.53 16.00
N LEU A 18 -18.61 12.32 17.05
CA LEU A 18 -18.29 13.75 17.06
C LEU A 18 -16.78 14.04 17.13
N LEU A 19 -15.96 13.06 17.53
CA LEU A 19 -14.50 13.19 17.65
C LEU A 19 -13.73 12.95 16.33
N GLN A 20 -14.41 12.56 15.24
CA GLN A 20 -13.75 12.29 13.95
C GLN A 20 -13.71 13.49 12.99
N ALA A 21 -14.07 14.69 13.46
CA ALA A 21 -13.85 15.95 12.73
C ALA A 21 -12.66 16.76 13.27
N ALA A 22 -11.86 16.19 14.18
CA ALA A 22 -10.54 16.74 14.48
C ALA A 22 -9.65 16.50 13.26
N GLY A 23 -9.73 17.41 12.29
CA GLY A 23 -8.94 17.36 11.06
C GLY A 23 -7.50 17.04 11.39
N LYS A 24 -6.97 15.97 10.76
CA LYS A 24 -5.57 15.58 10.92
C LYS A 24 -4.72 16.84 10.73
N PRO A 25 -3.90 17.25 11.72
CA PRO A 25 -3.08 18.44 11.55
C PRO A 25 -2.22 18.26 10.30
N PRO A 26 -2.08 19.29 9.46
CA PRO A 26 -1.27 19.19 8.26
C PRO A 26 0.12 18.72 8.68
N GLY A 27 0.58 17.62 8.09
CA GLY A 27 1.94 17.15 8.32
C GLY A 27 2.90 18.29 7.95
N LYS A 28 3.89 18.57 8.82
CA LYS A 28 5.01 19.46 8.49
C LYS A 28 5.94 18.77 7.49
N CYS A 29 5.40 18.40 6.34
CA CYS A 29 6.17 17.84 5.25
C CYS A 29 6.72 19.02 4.44
N LEU A 30 8.02 19.00 4.17
CA LEU A 30 8.57 19.83 3.10
C LEU A 30 7.84 19.46 1.79
N GLY A 31 7.68 20.44 0.90
CA GLY A 31 7.03 20.23 -0.39
C GLY A 31 7.63 19.05 -1.17
N PRO A 32 6.91 18.52 -2.17
CA PRO A 32 7.36 17.32 -2.89
C PRO A 32 8.75 17.55 -3.49
N VAL A 33 9.72 16.74 -3.07
CA VAL A 33 11.05 16.73 -3.68
C VAL A 33 10.92 16.05 -5.04
N GLY A 34 11.20 16.80 -6.12
CA GLY A 34 11.19 16.26 -7.48
C GLY A 34 12.19 15.11 -7.62
N ILE A 35 11.77 14.02 -8.26
CA ILE A 35 12.66 12.91 -8.63
C ILE A 35 13.44 13.32 -9.89
N THR A 36 14.77 13.22 -9.84
CA THR A 36 15.62 13.45 -11.01
C THR A 36 15.36 12.40 -12.09
N VAL A 37 15.62 12.76 -13.36
CA VAL A 37 15.48 11.82 -14.50
C VAL A 37 16.34 10.57 -14.29
N GLU A 38 17.57 10.75 -13.79
CA GLU A 38 18.48 9.66 -13.45
C GLU A 38 17.87 8.70 -12.42
N ARG A 39 17.26 9.26 -11.35
CA ARG A 39 16.64 8.45 -10.30
C ARG A 39 15.39 7.74 -10.80
N ARG A 40 14.62 8.37 -11.70
CA ARG A 40 13.48 7.73 -12.39
C ARG A 40 13.95 6.54 -13.22
N ASN A 41 15.00 6.70 -14.01
CA ASN A 41 15.52 5.64 -14.89
C ASN A 41 16.11 4.48 -14.07
N ASP A 42 16.81 4.77 -12.97
CA ASP A 42 17.29 3.76 -12.01
C ASP A 42 16.12 2.96 -11.39
N LEU A 43 15.04 3.63 -11.01
CA LEU A 43 13.83 2.99 -10.47
C LEU A 43 13.19 2.05 -11.50
N VAL A 44 12.98 2.53 -12.74
CA VAL A 44 12.41 1.73 -13.83
C VAL A 44 13.27 0.49 -14.09
N THR A 45 14.59 0.65 -14.14
CA THR A 45 15.54 -0.45 -14.34
C THR A 45 15.45 -1.48 -13.22
N LYS A 46 15.40 -1.04 -11.96
CA LYS A 46 15.27 -1.92 -10.79
C LYS A 46 13.96 -2.69 -10.80
N ILE A 47 12.86 -2.05 -11.21
CA ILE A 47 11.55 -2.70 -11.34
C ILE A 47 11.61 -3.77 -12.42
N ASN A 48 12.09 -3.44 -13.63
CA ASN A 48 12.20 -4.39 -14.74
C ASN A 48 13.09 -5.60 -14.37
N LYS A 49 14.20 -5.36 -13.64
CA LYS A 49 15.05 -6.44 -13.12
C LYS A 49 14.28 -7.39 -12.21
N ARG A 50 13.50 -6.87 -11.26
CA ARG A 50 12.69 -7.70 -10.35
C ARG A 50 11.61 -8.50 -11.12
N ARG A 51 10.92 -7.85 -12.06
CA ARG A 51 9.91 -8.52 -12.92
C ARG A 51 10.54 -9.69 -13.68
N THR A 52 11.75 -9.49 -14.22
CA THR A 52 12.49 -10.55 -14.92
C THR A 52 12.80 -11.74 -13.99
N LEU A 53 13.16 -11.49 -12.73
CA LEU A 53 13.40 -12.56 -11.76
C LEU A 53 12.13 -13.35 -11.45
N MET A 54 10.97 -12.70 -11.37
CA MET A 54 9.68 -13.36 -11.19
C MET A 54 9.30 -14.23 -12.39
N VAL A 55 9.46 -13.71 -13.61
CA VAL A 55 9.18 -14.46 -14.86
C VAL A 55 10.13 -15.65 -15.03
N LYS A 56 11.35 -15.57 -14.51
CA LYS A 56 12.31 -16.70 -14.53
C LYS A 56 12.12 -17.68 -13.35
N GLY A 57 11.17 -17.42 -12.45
CA GLY A 57 11.00 -18.24 -11.23
C GLY A 57 12.17 -18.15 -10.25
N LEU A 58 13.03 -17.15 -10.39
CA LEU A 58 14.23 -16.96 -9.55
C LEU A 58 13.95 -16.07 -8.34
N GLN A 59 12.75 -15.49 -8.23
CA GLN A 59 12.41 -14.64 -7.11
C GLN A 59 12.17 -15.48 -5.85
N ARG A 60 13.14 -15.40 -4.94
CA ARG A 60 13.10 -16.02 -3.62
C ARG A 60 12.07 -15.32 -2.73
N HIS A 61 11.70 -15.95 -1.61
CA HIS A 61 10.68 -15.51 -0.64
C HIS A 61 9.23 -15.91 -0.96
N GLY A 62 9.02 -17.05 -1.62
CA GLY A 62 7.71 -17.69 -1.67
C GLY A 62 7.21 -18.15 -0.29
N PHE A 63 5.89 -18.24 -0.12
CA PHE A 63 5.29 -18.68 1.15
C PHE A 63 5.75 -20.11 1.50
N ARG A 64 6.17 -20.28 2.76
CA ARG A 64 6.54 -21.52 3.47
C ARG A 64 6.62 -22.78 2.59
N ARG A 65 7.87 -23.12 2.20
CA ARG A 65 8.40 -24.42 1.69
C ARG A 65 8.80 -24.50 0.21
N SER A 66 8.32 -23.62 -0.67
CA SER A 66 8.74 -23.64 -2.09
C SER A 66 10.04 -22.89 -2.39
N GLY A 67 10.50 -22.01 -1.49
CA GLY A 67 11.70 -21.18 -1.66
C GLY A 67 11.53 -20.03 -2.66
N ALA A 68 10.91 -20.28 -3.81
CA ALA A 68 10.60 -19.31 -4.86
C ALA A 68 9.10 -18.96 -4.90
N LEU A 69 8.80 -17.72 -5.33
CA LEU A 69 7.45 -17.30 -5.73
C LEU A 69 7.05 -18.00 -7.04
N ASN A 70 5.73 -18.11 -7.26
CA ASN A 70 5.19 -18.58 -8.53
C ASN A 70 5.71 -17.70 -9.68
N VAL A 71 5.93 -18.35 -10.82
CA VAL A 71 6.33 -17.66 -12.05
C VAL A 71 5.19 -16.76 -12.50
N GLY A 72 5.47 -15.48 -12.71
CA GLY A 72 4.52 -14.54 -13.30
C GLY A 72 4.49 -14.66 -14.83
N GLU A 73 3.37 -14.26 -15.44
CA GLU A 73 3.29 -14.12 -16.90
C GLU A 73 4.33 -13.12 -17.42
N ASN A 74 4.78 -13.29 -18.66
CA ASN A 74 5.79 -12.41 -19.25
C ASN A 74 5.19 -11.00 -19.43
N VAL A 75 5.64 -10.03 -18.63
CA VAL A 75 5.15 -8.66 -18.69
C VAL A 75 6.15 -7.77 -19.42
N LEU A 76 5.66 -6.95 -20.35
CA LEU A 76 6.45 -5.95 -21.06
C LEU A 76 7.23 -5.05 -20.09
N GLN A 77 8.44 -4.67 -20.51
CA GLN A 77 9.28 -3.77 -19.73
C GLN A 77 8.64 -2.40 -19.61
N MET A 78 8.75 -1.79 -18.44
CA MET A 78 8.38 -0.40 -18.25
C MET A 78 9.36 0.49 -19.00
N VAL A 79 8.84 1.49 -19.69
CA VAL A 79 9.61 2.55 -20.33
C VAL A 79 9.59 3.79 -19.43
N SER A 80 10.73 4.45 -19.29
CA SER A 80 10.81 5.77 -18.68
C SER A 80 10.38 6.81 -19.71
N CYS A 81 9.41 7.66 -19.36
CA CYS A 81 9.06 8.85 -20.13
C CYS A 81 10.07 9.98 -19.90
#